data_AF-A0A8D5FG60-F1
#
_entry.id   AF-A0A8D5FG60-F1
#
_cell.length_a   1.000
_cell.length_b   1.000
_cell.length_c   1.000
_cell.angle_alpha   90.00
_cell.angle_beta   90.00
_cell.angle_gamma   90.00
#
_symmetry.space_group_name_H-M   'P 1'
#
loop_
_entity.id
_entity.type
_entity.pdbx_description
1 polymer ?
#
loop_
_entity_poly.entity_id
_entity_poly.type
_entity_poly.pdbx_seq_one_letter_code
_entity_poly.pdbx_strand_id
1 'polypeptide(L)'
;MKDFHLSESSKTHFSKLLQKLFDTPPVVTNETDDLFTILKNTAHFFRILGKKNILVLKGILDREKSSFEEIIKTFYELTSYPDVLEKEYGIVFKDEGLYDYASFFQSTMGGRLYLFRRDSTSRMVISFYAVMIIDKANSEGYNRHGIDLRPAIDSLIEEMENTGKNLHYKEEYLDKLYDLKEKYF
;
A
#
# COMPACT_ATOMS: atom_id res chain seq x y z
N MET A 1 -19.29 6.67 -13.06
CA MET A 1 -18.40 7.87 -13.08
C MET A 1 -19.13 9.20 -13.03
N LYS A 2 -20.39 9.35 -13.51
CA LYS A 2 -21.18 10.60 -13.38
C LYS A 2 -21.46 11.01 -11.91
N ASP A 3 -21.45 10.07 -10.97
CA ASP A 3 -21.83 10.31 -9.57
C ASP A 3 -20.81 11.09 -8.73
N PHE A 4 -19.55 11.22 -9.18
CA PHE A 4 -18.48 11.81 -8.36
C PHE A 4 -18.14 13.27 -8.72
N HIS A 5 -18.81 13.85 -9.73
CA HIS A 5 -18.65 15.25 -10.16
C HIS A 5 -17.17 15.72 -10.20
N LEU A 6 -16.33 14.94 -10.89
CA LEU A 6 -14.94 15.31 -11.14
C LEU A 6 -14.90 16.47 -12.14
N SER A 7 -13.99 17.43 -11.90
CA SER A 7 -13.79 18.60 -12.76
C SER A 7 -12.98 18.29 -14.02
N GLU A 8 -12.33 17.13 -14.07
CA GLU A 8 -11.52 16.65 -15.19
C GLU A 8 -11.72 15.15 -15.40
N SER A 9 -11.05 14.56 -16.41
CA SER A 9 -11.15 13.12 -16.66
C SER A 9 -10.69 12.32 -15.44
N SER A 10 -11.33 11.17 -15.19
CA SER A 10 -10.96 10.29 -14.06
C SER A 10 -9.49 9.88 -14.11
N LYS A 11 -8.99 9.53 -15.31
CA LYS A 11 -7.59 9.19 -15.56
C LYS A 11 -6.69 10.32 -15.07
N THR A 12 -6.87 11.54 -15.57
CA THR A 12 -6.03 12.69 -15.19
C THR A 12 -6.15 13.03 -13.71
N HIS A 13 -7.36 12.99 -13.15
CA HIS A 13 -7.61 13.31 -11.74
C HIS A 13 -6.87 12.34 -10.82
N PHE A 14 -7.04 11.03 -11.01
CA PHE A 14 -6.42 10.02 -10.15
C PHE A 14 -4.91 9.90 -10.37
N SER A 15 -4.41 10.10 -11.59
CA SER A 15 -2.97 10.22 -11.86
C SER A 15 -2.34 11.33 -11.03
N LYS A 16 -2.95 12.52 -11.01
CA LYS A 16 -2.44 13.65 -10.20
C LYS A 16 -2.46 13.36 -8.70
N LEU A 17 -3.50 12.68 -8.22
CA LEU A 17 -3.56 12.29 -6.80
C LEU A 17 -2.49 11.27 -6.44
N LEU A 18 -2.25 10.28 -7.31
CA LEU A 18 -1.23 9.27 -7.10
C LEU A 18 0.18 9.90 -7.15
N GLN A 19 0.46 10.77 -8.12
CA GLN A 19 1.72 11.52 -8.16
C GLN A 19 1.92 12.35 -6.88
N LYS A 20 0.87 13.03 -6.41
CA LYS A 20 0.93 13.81 -5.16
C LYS A 20 1.27 12.95 -3.94
N LEU A 21 0.81 11.71 -3.89
CA LEU A 21 1.17 10.77 -2.83
C LEU A 21 2.66 10.38 -2.93
N PHE A 22 3.14 10.01 -4.13
CA PHE A 22 4.55 9.69 -4.35
C PHE A 22 5.48 10.86 -4.01
N ASP A 23 5.08 12.09 -4.30
CA ASP A 23 5.86 13.29 -3.97
C ASP A 23 5.80 13.66 -2.48
N THR A 24 4.91 13.05 -1.71
CA THR A 24 4.67 13.38 -0.30
C THR A 24 4.59 12.13 0.57
N PRO A 25 5.66 11.32 0.70
CA PRO A 25 5.64 10.10 1.49
C PRO A 25 5.44 10.39 2.99
N PRO A 26 4.90 9.41 3.74
CA PRO A 26 4.75 9.51 5.19
C PRO A 26 6.11 9.44 5.90
N VAL A 27 6.15 9.79 7.19
CA VAL A 27 7.37 9.61 8.01
C VAL A 27 7.42 8.17 8.50
N VAL A 28 8.50 7.43 8.20
CA VAL A 28 8.61 6.00 8.57
C VAL A 28 9.41 5.82 9.86
N THR A 29 10.62 6.34 9.92
CA THR A 29 11.49 6.25 11.10
C THR A 29 11.14 7.34 12.10
N ASN A 30 11.35 7.06 13.39
CA ASN A 30 11.19 8.04 14.48
C ASN A 30 9.77 8.64 14.58
N GLU A 31 8.74 7.92 14.10
CA GLU A 31 7.35 8.38 14.21
C GLU A 31 6.97 8.63 15.67
N THR A 32 7.43 7.78 16.58
CA THR A 32 7.08 7.81 18.00
C THR A 32 7.90 8.79 18.83
N ASP A 33 8.90 9.45 18.24
CA ASP A 33 9.76 10.40 18.94
C ASP A 33 8.98 11.64 19.37
N ASP A 34 7.91 11.98 18.65
CA ASP A 34 7.04 13.09 18.99
C ASP A 34 5.56 12.87 18.60
N LEU A 35 4.66 13.39 19.44
CA LEU A 35 3.21 13.27 19.24
C LEU A 35 2.73 13.92 17.93
N PHE A 36 3.42 14.96 17.46
CA PHE A 36 3.02 15.67 16.26
C PHE A 36 3.23 14.81 15.01
N THR A 37 4.31 14.04 14.94
CA THR A 37 4.59 13.09 13.85
C THR A 37 3.59 11.94 13.83
N ILE A 38 3.24 11.37 14.99
CA ILE A 38 2.16 10.37 15.11
C ILE A 38 0.85 10.92 14.53
N LEU A 39 0.45 12.14 14.93
CA LEU A 39 -0.79 12.77 14.45
C LEU A 39 -0.73 13.07 12.94
N LYS A 40 0.43 13.52 12.45
CA LYS A 40 0.68 13.78 11.03
C LYS A 40 0.49 12.51 10.20
N ASN A 41 1.09 11.40 10.62
CA ASN A 41 0.97 10.10 9.97
C ASN A 41 -0.45 9.54 10.04
N THR A 42 -1.12 9.64 11.18
CA THR A 42 -2.51 9.18 11.35
C THR A 42 -3.50 9.92 10.44
N ALA A 43 -3.18 11.16 10.05
CA ALA A 43 -3.97 11.99 9.14
C ALA A 43 -3.37 12.11 7.73
N HIS A 44 -2.32 11.34 7.39
CA HIS A 44 -1.50 11.49 6.18
C HIS A 44 -2.32 11.65 4.89
N PHE A 45 -3.14 10.66 4.57
CA PHE A 45 -3.95 10.68 3.34
C PHE A 45 -4.97 11.83 3.32
N PHE A 46 -5.54 12.19 4.47
CA PHE A 46 -6.48 13.31 4.55
C PHE A 46 -5.77 14.65 4.29
N ARG A 47 -4.57 14.82 4.85
CA ARG A 47 -3.77 16.05 4.67
C ARG A 47 -3.34 16.24 3.22
N ILE A 48 -2.96 15.17 2.54
CA ILE A 48 -2.49 15.24 1.15
C ILE A 48 -3.65 15.33 0.16
N LEU A 49 -4.63 14.45 0.28
CA LEU A 49 -5.70 14.32 -0.72
C LEU A 49 -6.86 15.28 -0.45
N GLY A 50 -7.06 15.68 0.81
CA GLY A 50 -8.18 16.52 1.23
C GLY A 50 -9.51 15.77 1.31
N LYS A 51 -10.46 16.37 2.04
CA LYS A 51 -11.77 15.76 2.34
C LYS A 51 -12.53 15.29 1.11
N LYS A 52 -12.61 16.10 0.05
CA LYS A 52 -13.38 15.78 -1.16
C LYS A 52 -12.86 14.51 -1.82
N ASN A 53 -11.55 14.40 -2.04
CA ASN A 53 -10.96 13.22 -2.69
C ASN A 53 -11.03 11.99 -1.79
N ILE A 54 -10.87 12.13 -0.47
CA ILE A 54 -11.08 11.01 0.46
C ILE A 54 -12.50 10.43 0.36
N LEU A 55 -13.53 11.29 0.27
CA LEU A 55 -14.92 10.83 0.13
C LEU A 55 -15.16 10.10 -1.19
N VAL A 56 -14.60 10.63 -2.30
CA VAL A 56 -14.67 9.97 -3.61
C VAL A 56 -13.98 8.61 -3.57
N LEU A 57 -12.75 8.53 -3.06
CA LEU A 57 -11.98 7.29 -2.98
C LEU A 57 -12.66 6.24 -2.10
N LYS A 58 -13.24 6.64 -0.97
CA LYS A 58 -14.06 5.75 -0.15
C LYS A 58 -15.26 5.21 -0.93
N GLY A 59 -15.98 6.08 -1.64
CA GLY A 59 -17.12 5.67 -2.46
C GLY A 59 -16.74 4.72 -3.61
N ILE A 60 -15.52 4.82 -4.14
CA ILE A 60 -15.00 3.87 -5.14
C ILE A 60 -14.67 2.54 -4.47
N LEU A 61 -13.88 2.55 -3.40
CA LEU A 61 -13.48 1.33 -2.69
C LEU A 61 -14.68 0.54 -2.16
N ASP A 62 -15.74 1.21 -1.71
CA ASP A 62 -16.96 0.54 -1.24
C ASP A 62 -17.72 -0.15 -2.39
N ARG A 63 -17.64 0.37 -3.62
CA ARG A 63 -18.28 -0.21 -4.82
C ARG A 63 -17.44 -1.31 -5.47
N GLU A 64 -16.11 -1.15 -5.45
CA GLU A 64 -15.13 -2.04 -6.08
C GLU A 64 -14.57 -3.08 -5.08
N LYS A 65 -15.30 -3.35 -4.00
CA LYS A 65 -14.81 -4.24 -2.94
C LYS A 65 -14.52 -5.66 -3.43
N SER A 66 -15.32 -6.17 -4.36
CA SER A 66 -15.15 -7.51 -4.94
C SER A 66 -13.96 -7.62 -5.88
N SER A 67 -13.55 -6.50 -6.50
CA SER A 67 -12.42 -6.43 -7.45
C SER A 67 -11.14 -5.91 -6.79
N PHE A 68 -11.20 -5.50 -5.51
CA PHE A 68 -10.09 -4.86 -4.81
C PHE A 68 -8.79 -5.66 -4.88
N GLU A 69 -8.86 -6.97 -4.61
CA GLU A 69 -7.69 -7.84 -4.62
C GLU A 69 -7.01 -7.90 -6.00
N GLU A 70 -7.80 -8.09 -7.05
CA GLU A 70 -7.34 -8.10 -8.44
C GLU A 70 -6.75 -6.74 -8.86
N ILE A 71 -7.38 -5.63 -8.45
CA ILE A 71 -6.91 -4.27 -8.72
C ILE A 71 -5.55 -4.03 -8.07
N ILE A 72 -5.37 -4.43 -6.80
CA ILE A 72 -4.08 -4.24 -6.12
C ILE A 72 -3.00 -5.13 -6.73
N LYS A 73 -3.32 -6.38 -7.08
CA LYS A 73 -2.39 -7.27 -7.80
C LYS A 73 -1.92 -6.65 -9.11
N THR A 74 -2.87 -6.19 -9.93
CA THR A 74 -2.59 -5.52 -11.20
C THR A 74 -1.77 -4.24 -11.00
N PHE A 75 -2.10 -3.45 -9.97
CA PHE A 75 -1.34 -2.25 -9.63
C PHE A 75 0.10 -2.58 -9.25
N TYR A 76 0.32 -3.61 -8.43
CA TYR A 76 1.66 -4.07 -8.05
C TYR A 76 2.46 -4.51 -9.27
N GLU A 77 1.86 -5.29 -10.18
CA GLU A 77 2.51 -5.70 -11.43
C GLU A 77 2.89 -4.49 -12.30
N LEU A 78 2.00 -3.49 -12.39
CA LEU A 78 2.24 -2.26 -13.14
C LEU A 78 3.46 -1.47 -12.62
N THR A 79 3.83 -1.61 -11.35
CA THR A 79 5.03 -0.96 -10.79
C THR A 79 6.33 -1.44 -11.44
N SER A 80 6.31 -2.62 -12.07
CA SER A 80 7.46 -3.13 -12.84
C SER A 80 7.62 -2.46 -14.21
N TYR A 81 6.69 -1.57 -14.61
CA TYR A 81 6.67 -0.90 -15.91
C TYR A 81 6.60 0.63 -15.75
N PRO A 82 7.64 1.27 -15.17
CA PRO A 82 7.65 2.71 -14.92
C PRO A 82 7.46 3.56 -16.18
N ASP A 83 7.98 3.12 -17.34
CA ASP A 83 7.79 3.81 -18.62
C ASP A 83 6.31 3.90 -19.04
N VAL A 84 5.53 2.87 -18.71
CA VAL A 84 4.08 2.85 -18.98
C VAL A 84 3.36 3.80 -18.03
N LEU A 85 3.75 3.83 -16.76
CA LEU A 85 3.20 4.77 -15.77
C LEU A 85 3.46 6.24 -16.18
N GLU A 86 4.66 6.54 -16.67
CA GLU A 86 4.99 7.88 -17.13
C GLU A 86 4.24 8.23 -18.42
N LYS A 87 4.32 7.38 -19.45
CA LYS A 87 3.73 7.65 -20.76
C LYS A 87 2.21 7.73 -20.72
N GLU A 88 1.56 6.77 -20.07
CA GLU A 88 0.10 6.67 -20.09
C GLU A 88 -0.55 7.51 -19.02
N TYR A 89 0.06 7.61 -17.84
CA TYR A 89 -0.57 8.23 -16.67
C TYR A 89 0.13 9.52 -16.21
N GLY A 90 1.26 9.90 -16.78
CA GLY A 90 2.03 11.06 -16.34
C GLY A 90 2.58 10.90 -14.92
N ILE A 91 2.76 9.65 -14.46
CA ILE A 91 3.25 9.33 -13.12
C ILE A 91 4.74 9.05 -13.21
N VAL A 92 5.54 9.90 -12.57
CA VAL A 92 6.96 9.67 -12.37
C VAL A 92 7.11 8.73 -11.18
N PHE A 93 7.25 7.44 -11.50
CA PHE A 93 7.38 6.39 -10.50
C PHE A 93 8.78 6.39 -9.90
N LYS A 94 8.85 6.33 -8.56
CA LYS A 94 10.11 6.21 -7.80
C LYS A 94 9.97 5.05 -6.82
N ASP A 95 10.86 4.06 -6.91
CA ASP A 95 10.88 2.91 -6.00
C ASP A 95 10.95 3.36 -4.54
N GLU A 96 11.67 4.45 -4.25
CA GLU A 96 11.75 5.11 -2.95
C GLU A 96 10.37 5.40 -2.33
N GLY A 97 9.46 5.98 -3.11
CA GLY A 97 8.14 6.38 -2.62
C GLY A 97 7.26 5.16 -2.35
N LEU A 98 7.33 4.14 -3.21
CA LEU A 98 6.59 2.90 -3.00
C LEU A 98 7.11 2.16 -1.76
N TYR A 99 8.43 2.08 -1.61
CA TYR A 99 9.09 1.51 -0.43
C TYR A 99 8.71 2.25 0.86
N ASP A 100 8.60 3.58 0.84
CA ASP A 100 8.13 4.34 2.01
C ASP A 100 6.71 4.01 2.40
N TYR A 101 5.80 3.88 1.43
CA TYR A 101 4.42 3.49 1.72
C TYR A 101 4.33 2.05 2.24
N ALA A 102 5.09 1.12 1.66
CA ALA A 102 5.16 -0.25 2.16
C ALA A 102 5.68 -0.28 3.61
N SER A 103 6.78 0.42 3.87
CA SER A 103 7.36 0.54 5.20
C SER A 103 6.39 1.20 6.18
N PHE A 104 5.71 2.28 5.76
CA PHE A 104 4.69 2.96 6.55
C PHE A 104 3.60 1.99 7.02
N PHE A 105 3.03 1.21 6.11
CA PHE A 105 1.99 0.24 6.47
C PHE A 105 2.51 -0.88 7.40
N GLN A 106 3.77 -1.27 7.25
CA GLN A 106 4.37 -2.36 8.01
C GLN A 106 4.87 -1.94 9.40
N SER A 107 5.50 -0.78 9.55
CA SER A 107 6.25 -0.43 10.77
C SER A 107 5.71 0.77 11.55
N THR A 108 4.82 1.59 10.99
CA THR A 108 4.31 2.80 11.68
C THR A 108 2.97 2.54 12.35
N MET A 109 2.71 3.23 13.47
CA MET A 109 1.41 3.26 14.13
C MET A 109 0.35 3.86 13.20
N GLY A 110 0.65 4.98 12.54
CA GLY A 110 -0.30 5.63 11.62
C GLY A 110 -0.71 4.72 10.46
N GLY A 111 0.24 4.02 9.85
CA GLY A 111 -0.01 3.08 8.74
C GLY A 111 -0.83 1.88 9.17
N ARG A 112 -0.45 1.24 10.30
CA ARG A 112 -1.22 0.13 10.87
C ARG A 112 -2.65 0.54 11.21
N LEU A 113 -2.88 1.74 11.74
CA LEU A 113 -4.23 2.27 11.99
C LEU A 113 -5.05 2.48 10.71
N TYR A 114 -4.44 2.79 9.57
CA TYR A 114 -5.17 2.81 8.30
C TYR A 114 -5.63 1.40 7.91
N LEU A 115 -4.77 0.40 8.05
CA LEU A 115 -5.10 -0.99 7.72
C LEU A 115 -6.17 -1.57 8.66
N PHE A 116 -6.10 -1.30 9.96
CA PHE A 116 -7.10 -1.78 10.92
C PHE A 116 -8.51 -1.19 10.73
N ARG A 117 -8.64 -0.10 9.96
CA ARG A 117 -9.95 0.48 9.58
C ARG A 117 -10.54 -0.16 8.31
N ARG A 118 -9.88 -1.17 7.74
CA ARG A 118 -10.34 -1.93 6.57
C ARG A 118 -10.77 -3.33 6.96
N ASP A 119 -11.53 -3.98 6.09
CA ASP A 119 -11.82 -5.41 6.24
C ASP A 119 -10.54 -6.25 6.14
N SER A 120 -10.62 -7.47 6.69
CA SER A 120 -9.47 -8.38 6.75
C SER A 120 -8.87 -8.66 5.38
N THR A 121 -9.69 -8.91 4.35
CA THR A 121 -9.22 -9.14 2.97
C THR A 121 -8.36 -7.98 2.49
N SER A 122 -8.89 -6.76 2.54
CA SER A 122 -8.16 -5.57 2.10
C SER A 122 -6.86 -5.36 2.88
N ARG A 123 -6.89 -5.60 4.20
CA ARG A 123 -5.71 -5.51 5.06
C ARG A 123 -4.65 -6.54 4.69
N MET A 124 -5.01 -7.82 4.55
CA MET A 124 -4.08 -8.89 4.19
C MET A 124 -3.43 -8.64 2.83
N VAL A 125 -4.21 -8.22 1.82
CA VAL A 125 -3.70 -7.93 0.48
C VAL A 125 -2.68 -6.79 0.50
N ILE A 126 -3.01 -5.67 1.16
CA ILE A 126 -2.07 -4.54 1.25
C ILE A 126 -0.82 -4.92 2.05
N SER A 127 -0.98 -5.66 3.16
CA SER A 127 0.15 -6.17 3.93
C SER A 127 1.07 -7.07 3.09
N PHE A 128 0.49 -7.99 2.31
CA PHE A 128 1.23 -8.88 1.43
C PHE A 128 2.09 -8.12 0.43
N TYR A 129 1.50 -7.19 -0.33
CA TYR A 129 2.27 -6.43 -1.31
C TYR A 129 3.28 -5.49 -0.66
N ALA A 130 3.01 -4.98 0.55
CA ALA A 130 4.02 -4.24 1.31
C ALA A 130 5.23 -5.12 1.69
N VAL A 131 5.01 -6.39 2.06
CA VAL A 131 6.10 -7.35 2.29
C VAL A 131 6.89 -7.57 0.99
N MET A 132 6.22 -7.80 -0.14
CA MET A 132 6.88 -8.00 -1.44
C MET A 132 7.75 -6.79 -1.85
N ILE A 133 7.24 -5.57 -1.65
CA ILE A 133 7.97 -4.33 -1.97
C ILE A 133 9.24 -4.20 -1.12
N ILE A 134 9.13 -4.48 0.19
CA ILE A 134 10.28 -4.41 1.10
C ILE A 134 11.28 -5.53 0.81
N ASP A 135 10.81 -6.73 0.44
CA ASP A 135 11.69 -7.84 0.06
C ASP A 135 12.49 -7.53 -1.22
N LYS A 136 11.84 -6.92 -2.21
CA LYS A 136 12.52 -6.40 -3.41
C LYS A 136 13.60 -5.40 -3.01
N ALA A 137 13.26 -4.42 -2.18
CA ALA A 137 14.21 -3.43 -1.70
C ALA A 137 15.38 -4.08 -0.91
N ASN A 138 15.12 -5.08 -0.07
CA ASN A 138 16.17 -5.84 0.62
C ASN A 138 17.13 -6.52 -0.37
N SER A 139 16.57 -7.16 -1.40
CA SER A 139 17.34 -7.88 -2.43
C SER A 139 18.19 -6.94 -3.30
N GLU A 140 17.74 -5.71 -3.47
CA GLU A 140 18.46 -4.63 -4.17
C GLU A 140 19.44 -3.86 -3.26
N GLY A 141 19.54 -4.21 -1.97
CA GLY A 141 20.38 -3.52 -1.00
C GLY A 141 19.86 -2.15 -0.57
N TYR A 142 18.56 -1.89 -0.77
CA TYR A 142 17.88 -0.61 -0.58
C TYR A 142 16.87 -0.63 0.59
N ASN A 143 17.22 -1.23 1.73
CA ASN A 143 16.39 -1.18 2.95
C ASN A 143 16.77 -0.01 3.86
N ARG A 144 16.51 1.22 3.40
CA ARG A 144 16.97 2.43 4.11
C ARG A 144 16.39 2.64 5.51
N HIS A 145 15.22 2.07 5.80
CA HIS A 145 14.59 2.15 7.13
C HIS A 145 14.92 0.95 8.03
N GLY A 146 15.70 -0.03 7.53
CA GLY A 146 16.09 -1.21 8.31
C GLY A 146 14.91 -2.08 8.75
N ILE A 147 13.87 -2.18 7.93
CA ILE A 147 12.65 -2.93 8.28
C ILE A 147 12.96 -4.43 8.34
N ASP A 148 12.69 -5.04 9.49
CA ASP A 148 12.72 -6.50 9.66
C ASP A 148 11.39 -7.11 9.20
N LEU A 149 11.45 -7.95 8.17
CA LEU A 149 10.27 -8.60 7.59
C LEU A 149 9.81 -9.84 8.37
N ARG A 150 10.66 -10.45 9.20
CA ARG A 150 10.35 -11.72 9.86
C ARG A 150 9.03 -11.71 10.65
N PRO A 151 8.75 -10.70 11.50
CA PRO A 151 7.49 -10.64 12.24
C PRO A 151 6.27 -10.43 11.33
N ALA A 152 6.44 -9.67 10.24
CA ALA A 152 5.36 -9.40 9.29
C ALA A 152 5.02 -10.65 8.47
N ILE A 153 6.03 -11.42 8.05
CA ILE A 153 5.86 -12.68 7.33
C ILE A 153 5.11 -13.69 8.21
N ASP A 154 5.59 -13.94 9.42
CA ASP A 154 4.96 -14.91 10.34
C ASP A 154 3.50 -14.55 10.65
N SER A 155 3.25 -13.29 11.03
CA SER A 155 1.90 -12.82 11.36
C SER A 155 0.96 -12.88 10.16
N LEU A 156 1.46 -12.64 8.94
CA LEU A 156 0.62 -12.63 7.74
C LEU A 156 0.29 -14.05 7.29
N ILE A 157 1.24 -15.00 7.38
CA ILE A 157 0.98 -16.42 7.16
C ILE A 157 -0.12 -16.89 8.11
N GLU A 158 0.06 -16.67 9.42
CA GLU A 158 -0.92 -17.08 10.43
C GLU A 158 -2.31 -16.49 10.15
N GLU A 159 -2.37 -15.20 9.80
CA GLU A 159 -3.65 -14.54 9.51
C GLU A 159 -4.34 -15.10 8.25
N MET A 160 -3.59 -15.30 7.17
CA MET A 160 -4.10 -15.81 5.90
C MET A 160 -4.57 -17.27 6.03
N GLU A 161 -3.87 -18.09 6.80
CA GLU A 161 -4.28 -19.46 7.08
C GLU A 161 -5.61 -19.50 7.83
N ASN A 162 -5.72 -18.74 8.92
CA ASN A 162 -6.86 -18.77 9.83
C ASN A 162 -8.10 -18.01 9.31
N THR A 163 -7.90 -16.84 8.69
CA THR A 163 -8.99 -15.92 8.34
C THR A 163 -9.05 -15.54 6.86
N GLY A 164 -8.05 -15.95 6.06
CA GLY A 164 -7.91 -15.65 4.63
C GLY A 164 -8.85 -16.39 3.67
N LYS A 165 -9.92 -17.02 4.14
CA LYS A 165 -10.84 -17.83 3.31
C LYS A 165 -11.50 -17.07 2.15
N ASN A 166 -11.53 -15.74 2.21
CA ASN A 166 -12.13 -14.88 1.19
C ASN A 166 -11.09 -14.31 0.20
N LEU A 167 -9.81 -14.68 0.32
CA LEU A 167 -8.76 -14.27 -0.62
C LEU A 167 -8.82 -15.16 -1.85
N HIS A 168 -8.92 -14.54 -3.02
CA HIS A 168 -8.95 -15.26 -4.30
C HIS A 168 -7.59 -15.87 -4.65
N TYR A 169 -6.49 -15.19 -4.30
CA TYR A 169 -5.13 -15.65 -4.57
C TYR A 169 -4.42 -16.15 -3.30
N LYS A 170 -5.18 -16.70 -2.33
CA LYS A 170 -4.65 -17.15 -1.03
C LYS A 170 -3.42 -18.05 -1.17
N GLU A 171 -3.52 -19.11 -1.98
CA GLU A 171 -2.45 -20.10 -2.13
C GLU A 171 -1.19 -19.45 -2.74
N GLU A 172 -1.34 -18.61 -3.77
CA GLU A 172 -0.23 -17.86 -4.37
C GLU A 172 0.48 -16.97 -3.33
N TYR A 173 -0.29 -16.32 -2.45
CA TYR A 173 0.27 -15.47 -1.41
C TYR A 173 1.00 -16.29 -0.34
N LEU A 174 0.42 -17.40 0.10
CA LEU A 174 1.03 -18.27 1.10
C LEU A 174 2.32 -18.90 0.58
N ASP A 175 2.33 -19.42 -0.65
CA ASP A 175 3.53 -19.99 -1.27
C ASP A 175 4.67 -18.98 -1.26
N LYS A 176 4.42 -17.75 -1.74
CA LYS A 176 5.42 -16.67 -1.71
C LYS A 176 5.87 -16.30 -0.31
N LEU A 177 4.96 -16.28 0.67
CA LEU A 177 5.32 -15.96 2.06
C LEU A 177 6.16 -17.09 2.70
N TYR A 178 5.89 -18.35 2.36
CA TYR A 178 6.69 -19.48 2.81
C TYR A 178 8.10 -19.46 2.19
N ASP A 179 8.22 -19.14 0.90
CA ASP A 179 9.53 -18.93 0.27
C ASP A 179 10.33 -17.81 0.98
N LEU A 180 9.66 -16.70 1.33
CA LEU A 180 10.30 -15.63 2.10
C LEU A 180 10.65 -16.07 3.52
N LYS A 181 9.83 -16.91 4.14
CA LYS A 181 10.14 -17.45 5.47
C LYS A 181 11.42 -18.28 5.43
N GLU A 182 11.61 -19.13 4.42
CA GLU A 182 12.88 -19.87 4.24
C GLU A 182 14.07 -18.94 3.95
N LYS A 183 13.84 -17.82 3.25
CA LYS A 183 14.90 -16.85 2.92
C LYS A 183 15.40 -16.06 4.14
N TYR A 184 14.52 -15.70 5.08
CA TYR A 184 14.85 -14.79 6.18
C TYR A 184 15.10 -15.47 7.53
N PHE A 185 14.80 -16.76 7.67
CA PHE A 185 14.92 -17.53 8.91
C PHE A 185 15.96 -18.65 8.77
#